data_AF-A0A8B7J9Z8-F1
#
_entry.id   AF-A0A8B7J9Z8-F1
#
_cell.length_a   1.000
_cell.length_b   1.000
_cell.length_c   1.000
_cell.angle_alpha   90.00
_cell.angle_beta   90.00
_cell.angle_gamma   90.00
#
_symmetry.space_group_name_H-M   'P 1'
#
loop_
_entity.id
_entity.type
_entity.pdbx_description
1 polymer ?
#
loop_
_entity_poly.entity_id
_entity_poly.type
_entity_poly.pdbx_seq_one_letter_code
_entity_poly.pdbx_strand_id
1 'polypeptide(L)'
;AFKGALMSSYWCSGKGDVIEDWCRCDLNAFDENGLPNCSPLPQPVLRLSPTVEPSSTVVSLEWLDVQPAIGTKVSDYVLQHKKVDEYTDTDLYT
;
A
#
# COMPACT_ATOMS: atom_id res chain seq x y z
N ALA A 1 1.74 28.26 -12.80
CA ALA A 1 1.28 28.36 -11.40
C ALA A 1 0.10 27.43 -11.11
N PHE A 2 -1.11 27.69 -11.61
CA PHE A 2 -2.31 26.90 -11.27
C PHE A 2 -2.21 25.39 -11.56
N LYS A 3 -1.70 25.01 -12.74
CA LYS A 3 -1.50 23.59 -13.10
C LYS A 3 -0.64 22.84 -12.09
N GLY A 4 0.44 23.47 -11.59
CA GLY A 4 1.33 22.86 -10.60
C GLY A 4 0.62 22.66 -9.26
N ALA A 5 -0.10 23.68 -8.78
CA ALA A 5 -0.89 23.58 -7.56
C ALA A 5 -1.98 22.48 -7.65
N LEU A 6 -2.63 22.35 -8.82
CA LEU A 6 -3.61 21.28 -9.05
C LEU A 6 -2.95 19.90 -8.98
N MET A 7 -1.82 19.71 -9.67
CA MET A 7 -1.08 18.45 -9.64
C MET A 7 -0.56 18.11 -8.24
N SER A 8 -0.05 19.11 -7.50
CA SER A 8 0.34 18.98 -6.10
C SER A 8 -0.82 18.52 -5.23
N SER A 9 -1.99 19.17 -5.35
CA SER A 9 -3.18 18.81 -4.56
C SER A 9 -3.69 17.40 -4.83
N TYR A 10 -3.59 16.93 -6.08
CA TYR A 10 -4.14 15.64 -6.50
C TYR A 10 -3.17 14.47 -6.23
N TRP A 11 -1.88 14.62 -6.56
CA TRP A 11 -0.91 13.52 -6.49
C TRP A 11 -0.07 13.53 -5.21
N CYS A 12 0.21 14.72 -4.66
CA CYS A 12 1.12 14.90 -3.52
C CYS A 12 0.39 15.44 -2.27
N SER A 13 -0.94 15.29 -2.21
CA SER A 13 -1.79 15.77 -1.10
C SER A 13 -1.62 17.25 -0.76
N GLY A 14 -1.14 18.07 -1.71
CA GLY A 14 -0.83 19.49 -1.50
C GLY A 14 0.43 19.77 -0.68
N LYS A 15 1.26 18.76 -0.39
CA LYS A 15 2.46 18.86 0.45
C LYS A 15 3.75 18.53 -0.31
N GLY A 16 3.79 18.90 -1.58
CA GLY A 16 4.93 18.66 -2.45
C GLY A 16 4.62 18.97 -3.91
N ASP A 17 5.67 19.04 -4.71
CA ASP A 17 5.58 19.32 -6.15
C ASP A 17 5.72 18.03 -6.96
N VAL A 18 4.98 17.93 -8.06
CA VAL A 18 5.17 16.83 -9.02
C VAL A 18 6.34 17.16 -9.94
N ILE A 19 7.31 16.23 -10.01
CA ILE A 19 8.44 16.27 -10.93
C ILE A 19 8.34 15.02 -11.81
N GLU A 20 8.03 15.21 -13.09
CA GLU A 20 7.79 14.12 -14.03
C GLU A 20 6.70 13.16 -13.53
N ASP A 21 7.08 11.98 -13.02
CA ASP A 21 6.19 10.93 -12.56
C ASP A 21 6.25 10.66 -11.04
N TRP A 22 6.94 11.50 -10.26
CA TRP A 22 7.06 11.37 -8.81
C TRP A 22 6.80 12.68 -8.06
N CYS A 23 6.52 12.57 -6.76
CA CYS A 23 6.26 13.71 -5.88
C CYS A 23 7.50 14.05 -5.05
N ARG A 24 8.00 15.28 -5.19
CA ARG A 24 8.99 15.86 -4.29
C ARG A 24 8.28 16.44 -3.07
N CYS A 25 8.28 15.68 -1.98
CA CYS A 25 7.63 16.08 -0.74
C CYS A 25 8.33 17.24 -0.02
N ASP A 26 7.55 18.12 0.58
CA ASP A 26 8.04 19.16 1.50
C ASP A 26 8.56 18.53 2.80
N LEU A 27 9.44 19.24 3.53
CA LEU A 27 10.09 18.74 4.75
C LEU A 27 9.11 18.37 5.87
N ASN A 28 7.90 18.94 5.88
CA ASN A 28 6.85 18.66 6.86
C ASN A 28 5.94 17.48 6.47
N ALA A 29 6.22 16.82 5.34
CA ALA A 29 5.43 15.73 4.80
C ALA A 29 6.13 14.37 4.93
N PHE A 30 7.17 14.29 5.77
CA PHE A 30 7.82 13.03 6.15
C PHE A 30 7.12 12.42 7.37
N ASP A 31 7.07 11.10 7.44
CA ASP A 31 6.49 10.36 8.55
C ASP A 31 7.45 10.26 9.76
N GLU A 32 7.05 9.52 10.80
CA GLU A 32 7.83 9.31 12.02
C GLU A 32 9.19 8.62 11.77
N ASN A 33 9.32 7.90 10.65
CA ASN A 33 10.55 7.21 10.24
C ASN A 33 11.42 8.06 9.31
N GLY A 34 10.99 9.28 8.97
CA GLY A 34 11.68 10.13 8.00
C GLY A 34 11.51 9.67 6.56
N LEU A 35 10.41 8.98 6.24
CA LEU A 35 10.08 8.57 4.88
C LEU A 35 9.08 9.54 4.23
N PRO A 36 9.19 9.81 2.91
CA PRO A 36 8.26 10.70 2.21
C PRO A 36 6.81 10.17 2.28
N ASN A 37 5.87 11.00 2.76
CA ASN A 37 4.46 10.63 2.96
C ASN A 37 3.47 11.60 2.30
N CYS A 38 3.91 12.39 1.30
CA CYS A 38 3.03 13.32 0.59
C CYS A 38 2.14 12.64 -0.47
N SER A 39 2.63 11.57 -1.11
CA SER A 39 1.85 10.74 -2.01
C SER A 39 1.32 9.52 -1.26
N PRO A 40 -0.01 9.30 -1.20
CA PRO A 40 -0.58 8.22 -0.39
C PRO A 40 -0.19 6.84 -0.93
N LEU A 41 0.06 5.89 -0.02
CA LEU A 41 0.19 4.46 -0.33
C LEU A 41 -1.09 3.75 0.16
N PRO A 42 -2.04 3.40 -0.74
CA PRO A 42 -3.27 2.73 -0.36
C PRO A 42 -3.00 1.30 0.12
N GLN A 43 -3.86 0.80 1.01
CA GLN A 43 -3.80 -0.60 1.44
C GLN A 43 -4.27 -1.53 0.29
N PRO A 44 -3.48 -2.54 -0.10
CA PRO A 44 -3.92 -3.53 -1.08
C PRO A 44 -5.02 -4.42 -0.49
N VAL A 45 -6.11 -4.58 -1.23
CA VAL A 45 -7.24 -5.42 -0.81
C VAL A 45 -7.02 -6.85 -1.31
N LEU A 46 -6.63 -7.74 -0.41
CA LEU A 46 -6.46 -9.16 -0.69
C LEU A 46 -7.83 -9.84 -0.81
N ARG A 47 -8.06 -10.56 -1.91
CA ARG A 47 -9.32 -11.26 -2.19
C ARG A 47 -9.07 -12.69 -2.67
N LEU A 48 -10.08 -13.56 -2.52
CA LEU A 48 -10.09 -14.85 -3.20
C LEU A 48 -10.32 -14.61 -4.71
N SER A 49 -9.72 -15.46 -5.54
CA SER A 49 -9.97 -15.44 -6.98
C SER A 49 -11.45 -15.70 -7.26
N PRO A 50 -12.13 -14.88 -8.09
CA PRO A 50 -13.53 -15.11 -8.45
C PRO A 50 -13.72 -16.28 -9.43
N THR A 51 -12.64 -16.75 -10.05
CA THR A 51 -12.67 -17.82 -11.06
C THR A 51 -12.26 -19.19 -10.53
N VAL A 52 -11.63 -19.22 -9.35
CA VAL A 52 -11.11 -20.44 -8.74
C VAL A 52 -11.67 -20.56 -7.33
N GLU A 53 -12.68 -21.41 -7.18
CA GLU A 53 -13.19 -21.76 -5.85
C GLU A 53 -12.13 -22.52 -5.06
N PRO A 54 -11.95 -22.21 -3.76
CA PRO A 54 -10.95 -22.88 -2.93
C PRO A 54 -11.31 -24.35 -2.70
N SER A 55 -10.31 -25.22 -2.71
CA SER A 55 -10.43 -26.63 -2.38
C SER A 55 -9.73 -26.95 -1.06
N SER A 56 -9.75 -28.22 -0.63
CA SER A 56 -9.07 -28.65 0.59
C SER A 56 -7.55 -28.46 0.58
N THR A 57 -6.94 -28.27 -0.60
CA THR A 57 -5.48 -28.12 -0.77
C THR A 57 -5.06 -26.92 -1.61
N VAL A 58 -5.99 -26.26 -2.29
CA VAL A 58 -5.68 -25.15 -3.21
C VAL A 58 -6.47 -23.92 -2.84
N VAL A 59 -5.77 -22.81 -2.68
CA VAL A 59 -6.35 -21.48 -2.47
C VAL A 59 -5.66 -20.51 -3.43
N SER A 60 -6.45 -19.74 -4.17
CA SER A 60 -5.95 -18.70 -5.08
C SER A 60 -6.35 -17.32 -4.56
N LEU A 61 -5.39 -16.41 -4.49
CA LEU A 61 -5.54 -15.07 -3.96
C LEU A 61 -5.17 -14.05 -5.04
N GLU A 62 -5.90 -12.95 -5.07
CA GLU A 62 -5.72 -11.86 -6.02
C GLU A 62 -5.78 -10.51 -5.30
N TRP A 63 -5.03 -9.54 -5.81
CA TRP A 63 -5.09 -8.13 -5.40
C TRP A 63 -4.83 -7.24 -6.60
N LEU A 64 -5.36 -6.02 -6.56
CA LEU A 64 -5.05 -5.00 -7.56
C LEU A 64 -3.83 -4.19 -7.12
N ASP A 65 -3.02 -3.77 -8.10
CA ASP A 65 -1.90 -2.88 -7.84
C ASP A 65 -2.41 -1.55 -7.25
N VAL A 66 -1.72 -1.08 -6.21
CA VAL A 66 -2.03 0.16 -5.48
C VAL A 66 -1.16 1.32 -5.96
N GLN A 67 -0.25 1.08 -6.89
CA GLN A 67 0.63 2.09 -7.46
C GLN A 67 -0.17 3.14 -8.24
N PRO A 68 -0.08 4.44 -7.86
CA PRO A 68 -0.66 5.51 -8.65
C PRO A 68 0.10 5.72 -9.96
N ALA A 69 -0.54 6.40 -10.92
CA ALA A 69 0.14 6.78 -12.17
C ALA A 69 1.32 7.75 -11.92
N ILE A 70 1.20 8.62 -10.92
CA ILE A 70 2.23 9.60 -10.50
C ILE A 70 2.37 9.54 -8.97
N GLY A 71 3.59 9.61 -8.46
CA GLY A 71 3.88 9.66 -7.03
C GLY A 71 4.55 8.38 -6.53
N THR A 72 3.93 7.74 -5.55
CA THR A 72 4.46 6.52 -4.90
C THR A 72 4.71 5.41 -5.93
N LYS A 73 5.83 4.69 -5.79
CA LYS A 73 6.11 3.47 -6.56
C LYS A 73 6.18 2.28 -5.62
N VAL A 74 5.52 1.18 -6.00
CA VAL A 74 5.49 -0.04 -5.19
C VAL A 74 6.74 -0.85 -5.51
N SER A 75 7.59 -1.09 -4.51
CA SER A 75 8.79 -1.90 -4.66
C SER A 75 8.55 -3.39 -4.43
N ASP A 76 7.62 -3.74 -3.54
CA ASP A 76 7.36 -5.13 -3.15
C ASP A 76 5.96 -5.30 -2.54
N TYR A 77 5.47 -6.55 -2.53
CA TYR A 77 4.25 -7.00 -1.86
C TYR A 77 4.59 -8.11 -0.85
N VAL A 78 4.54 -7.78 0.44
CA VAL A 78 4.83 -8.75 1.50
C VAL A 78 3.56 -9.52 1.87
N LEU A 79 3.54 -10.83 1.59
CA LEU A 79 2.43 -11.74 1.91
C LEU A 79 2.84 -12.73 3.00
N GLN A 80 2.09 -12.79 4.10
CA GLN A 80 2.29 -13.76 5.19
C GLN A 80 1.09 -14.69 5.30
N HIS A 81 1.33 -15.99 5.53
CA HIS A 81 0.27 -16.97 5.75
C HIS A 81 0.60 -17.87 6.94
N LYS A 82 -0.42 -18.22 7.73
CA LYS A 82 -0.32 -19.13 8.88
C LYS A 82 -1.57 -19.99 8.94
N LYS A 83 -1.41 -21.30 9.14
CA LYS A 83 -2.52 -22.18 9.52
C LYS A 83 -2.77 -22.00 11.02
N VAL A 84 -3.99 -21.66 11.39
CA VAL A 84 -4.40 -21.57 12.79
C VAL A 84 -4.95 -22.93 13.20
N ASP A 85 -4.31 -23.55 14.19
CA ASP A 85 -4.79 -24.80 14.79
C ASP A 85 -5.68 -24.48 16.00
N GLU A 86 -6.61 -25.39 16.34
CA GLU A 86 -7.64 -25.16 17.38
C GLU A 86 -7.08 -25.05 18.81
N TYR A 87 -5.84 -25.49 19.04
CA TYR A 87 -5.19 -25.44 20.34
C TYR A 87 -4.36 -24.15 20.48
N THR A 88 -5.02 -23.05 20.83
CA THR A 88 -4.35 -21.85 21.37
C THR A 88 -3.88 -22.15 22.80
N ASP A 89 -2.87 -23.00 22.95
CA ASP A 89 -2.18 -23.24 24.24
C ASP A 89 -0.80 -22.57 24.28
N THR A 90 -0.56 -21.60 23.39
CA THR A 90 0.69 -20.84 23.31
C THR A 90 0.53 -19.34 23.58
N ASP A 91 -0.71 -18.85 23.78
CA ASP A 91 -0.97 -17.42 24.03
C ASP A 91 -1.06 -17.07 25.55
N LEU A 92 -0.69 -17.99 26.46
CA LEU A 92 -0.84 -17.79 27.92
C LEU A 92 0.32 -18.29 28.83
N TYR A 93 1.54 -18.52 28.31
CA TYR A 93 2.68 -18.88 29.17
C TYR A 93 3.92 -17.97 28.99
N THR A 94 3.84 -16.77 29.60
CA THR A 94 4.78 -16.10 30.55
C THR A 94 4.69 -14.59 30.41
#